data_AF-A0A6A6NS24-F1
#
_entry.id   AF-A0A6A6NS24-F1
#
_cell.length_a   1.000
_cell.length_b   1.000
_cell.length_c   1.000
_cell.angle_alpha   90.00
_cell.angle_beta   90.00
_cell.angle_gamma   90.00
#
_symmetry.space_group_name_H-M   'P 1'
#
loop_
_entity.id
_entity.type
_entity.pdbx_description
1 polymer ?
#
loop_
_entity_poly.entity_id
_entity_poly.type
_entity_poly.pdbx_seq_one_letter_code
_entity_poly.pdbx_strand_id
1 'polypeptide(L)'
;MATAEPKATIALFVDAARSGRADELRHLFESHSDYRTIIPGWRLFDVHYLAFFAGVETWKVVVEYVLEAKTWDLGEKGDLIGGAALNNDLPMMQYLLDELHLNANEGRIMFTPVLMMIDPDEEIKRKAWAGEDEKRSTVRAEIVKLLKSHGCTMGGQGEYAQKSHMLGSGKLCWHRVGKTKSSCPVVLE
;
A
#
# COMPACT_ATOMS: atom_id res chain seq x y z
N MET A 1 -31.94 0.85 20.82
CA MET A 1 -31.27 0.45 19.57
C MET A 1 -30.56 -0.86 19.83
N ALA A 2 -30.85 -1.92 19.07
CA ALA A 2 -30.08 -3.16 19.19
C ALA A 2 -28.68 -2.91 18.62
N THR A 3 -27.65 -3.15 19.42
CA THR A 3 -26.26 -3.14 18.96
C THR A 3 -26.10 -4.28 17.96
N ALA A 4 -25.80 -3.97 16.70
CA ALA A 4 -25.48 -4.98 15.71
C ALA A 4 -24.36 -5.89 16.25
N GLU A 5 -24.44 -7.20 15.96
CA GLU A 5 -23.37 -8.11 16.35
C GLU A 5 -22.05 -7.66 15.72
N PRO A 6 -20.93 -7.61 16.48
CA PRO A 6 -19.64 -7.11 15.97
C PRO A 6 -19.22 -7.72 14.62
N LYS A 7 -19.57 -8.98 14.37
CA LYS A 7 -19.29 -9.67 13.11
C LYS A 7 -20.01 -9.05 11.90
N ALA A 8 -21.27 -8.65 12.06
CA ALA A 8 -22.05 -8.04 10.99
C ALA A 8 -21.50 -6.65 10.65
N THR A 9 -21.15 -5.85 11.66
CA THR A 9 -20.53 -4.54 11.46
C THR A 9 -19.19 -4.66 10.75
N ILE A 10 -18.30 -5.56 11.17
CA ILE A 10 -17.01 -5.79 10.49
C ILE A 10 -17.21 -6.13 9.01
N ALA A 11 -18.21 -6.97 8.69
CA ALA A 11 -18.49 -7.35 7.31
C ALA A 11 -18.88 -6.15 6.43
N LEU A 12 -19.62 -5.18 6.98
CA LEU A 12 -19.99 -3.95 6.28
C LEU A 12 -18.76 -3.10 5.93
N PHE A 13 -17.84 -2.90 6.87
CA PHE A 13 -16.60 -2.16 6.62
C PHE A 13 -15.76 -2.81 5.52
N VAL A 14 -15.59 -4.13 5.60
CA VAL A 14 -14.82 -4.90 4.62
C VAL A 14 -15.46 -4.85 3.24
N ASP A 15 -16.79 -4.96 3.15
CA ASP A 15 -17.52 -4.91 1.88
C ASP A 15 -17.49 -3.53 1.24
N ALA A 16 -17.71 -2.47 2.03
CA ALA A 16 -17.64 -1.08 1.56
C ALA A 16 -16.22 -0.74 1.05
N ALA A 17 -15.18 -1.13 1.79
CA ALA A 17 -13.79 -0.94 1.39
C ALA A 17 -13.45 -1.69 0.10
N ARG A 18 -13.82 -2.97 -0.01
CA ARG A 18 -13.58 -3.79 -1.22
C ARG A 18 -14.29 -3.24 -2.45
N SER A 19 -15.50 -2.73 -2.26
CA SER A 19 -16.38 -2.27 -3.34
C SER A 19 -16.12 -0.82 -3.76
N GLY A 20 -15.17 -0.13 -3.12
CA GLY A 20 -14.86 1.27 -3.44
C GLY A 20 -15.97 2.25 -3.05
N ARG A 21 -16.84 1.90 -2.10
CA ARG A 21 -17.98 2.72 -1.68
C ARG A 21 -17.53 3.72 -0.61
N ALA A 22 -16.75 4.72 -1.02
CA ALA A 22 -16.09 5.68 -0.11
C ALA A 22 -17.06 6.38 0.86
N ASP A 23 -18.20 6.88 0.36
CA ASP A 23 -19.20 7.56 1.20
C ASP A 23 -19.84 6.63 2.24
N GLU A 24 -20.12 5.39 1.87
CA GLU A 24 -20.63 4.38 2.80
C GLU A 24 -19.57 4.02 3.85
N LEU A 25 -18.31 3.83 3.43
CA LEU A 25 -17.21 3.56 4.34
C LEU A 25 -17.02 4.72 5.35
N ARG A 26 -17.12 5.97 4.88
CA ARG A 26 -17.07 7.17 5.73
C ARG A 26 -18.22 7.17 6.73
N HIS A 27 -19.44 6.95 6.26
CA HIS A 27 -20.62 6.87 7.12
C HIS A 27 -20.49 5.77 8.18
N LEU A 28 -19.89 4.61 7.83
CA LEU A 28 -19.62 3.54 8.77
C LEU A 28 -18.64 3.97 9.87
N PHE A 29 -17.55 4.67 9.54
CA PHE A 29 -16.62 5.22 10.53
C PHE A 29 -17.29 6.29 11.42
N GLU A 30 -18.13 7.15 10.86
CA GLU A 30 -18.86 8.19 11.60
C GLU A 30 -19.90 7.61 12.56
N SER A 31 -20.65 6.61 12.10
CA SER A 31 -21.72 5.95 12.87
C SER A 31 -21.19 4.98 13.94
N HIS A 32 -19.95 4.53 13.80
CA HIS A 32 -19.26 3.63 14.75
C HIS A 32 -17.97 4.29 15.24
N SER A 33 -18.07 5.39 16.00
CA SER A 33 -16.91 6.09 16.54
C SER A 33 -16.02 5.23 17.46
N ASP A 34 -16.56 4.12 17.98
CA ASP A 34 -15.89 3.07 18.73
C ASP A 34 -15.36 1.92 17.84
N TYR A 35 -15.21 2.14 16.54
CA TYR A 35 -14.80 1.10 15.58
C TYR A 35 -13.55 0.31 16.00
N ARG A 36 -12.63 0.91 16.78
CA ARG A 36 -11.43 0.22 17.30
C ARG A 36 -11.74 -0.86 18.32
N THR A 37 -12.87 -0.76 19.01
CA THR A 37 -13.37 -1.79 19.94
C THR A 37 -14.12 -2.89 19.18
N ILE A 38 -14.77 -2.53 18.07
CA ILE A 38 -15.58 -3.44 17.25
C ILE A 38 -14.70 -4.26 16.30
N ILE A 39 -13.73 -3.61 15.66
CA ILE A 39 -12.88 -4.16 14.61
C ILE A 39 -11.50 -4.46 15.21
N PRO A 40 -11.13 -5.74 15.41
CA PRO A 40 -9.79 -6.09 15.84
C PRO A 40 -8.74 -5.51 14.89
N GLY A 41 -7.54 -5.15 15.39
CA GLY A 41 -6.49 -4.52 14.57
C GLY A 41 -6.16 -5.28 13.27
N TRP A 42 -6.12 -6.62 13.31
CA TRP A 42 -5.90 -7.44 12.12
C TRP A 42 -7.04 -7.40 11.10
N ARG A 43 -8.27 -7.06 11.51
CA ARG A 43 -9.40 -6.79 10.61
C ARG A 43 -9.38 -5.37 10.05
N LEU A 44 -8.85 -4.40 10.79
CA LEU A 44 -8.58 -3.07 10.23
C LEU A 44 -7.54 -3.15 9.10
N PHE A 45 -6.60 -4.10 9.18
CA PHE A 45 -5.71 -4.40 8.06
C PHE A 45 -6.46 -4.87 6.80
N ASP A 46 -7.50 -5.71 6.93
CA ASP A 46 -8.32 -6.13 5.78
C ASP A 46 -8.98 -4.90 5.11
N VAL A 47 -9.54 -4.00 5.91
CA VAL A 47 -10.17 -2.75 5.43
C VAL A 47 -9.13 -1.86 4.73
N HIS A 48 -7.97 -1.66 5.35
CA HIS A 48 -6.82 -0.95 4.79
C HIS A 48 -6.41 -1.51 3.44
N TYR A 49 -6.14 -2.81 3.37
CA TYR A 49 -5.66 -3.48 2.18
C TYR A 49 -6.69 -3.36 1.06
N LEU A 50 -7.96 -3.68 1.34
CA LEU A 50 -9.02 -3.66 0.33
C LEU A 50 -9.33 -2.26 -0.18
N ALA A 51 -9.38 -1.26 0.70
CA ALA A 51 -9.61 0.13 0.32
C ALA A 51 -8.51 0.66 -0.60
N PHE A 52 -7.24 0.28 -0.35
CA PHE A 52 -6.12 0.70 -1.19
C PHE A 52 -6.31 0.28 -2.66
N PHE A 53 -6.68 -0.97 -2.91
CA PHE A 53 -6.89 -1.47 -4.29
C PHE A 53 -8.25 -1.08 -4.88
N ALA A 54 -9.20 -0.61 -4.07
CA ALA A 54 -10.49 -0.14 -4.57
C ALA A 54 -10.41 1.27 -5.19
N GLY A 55 -9.40 2.07 -4.79
CA GLY A 55 -9.07 3.36 -5.40
C GLY A 55 -8.78 4.46 -4.40
N VAL A 56 -8.20 5.55 -4.90
CA VAL A 56 -7.68 6.67 -4.09
C VAL A 56 -8.74 7.29 -3.15
N GLU A 57 -9.99 7.42 -3.59
CA GLU A 57 -11.05 8.04 -2.77
C GLU A 57 -11.45 7.15 -1.58
N THR A 58 -11.52 5.84 -1.78
CA THR A 58 -11.81 4.90 -0.68
C THR A 58 -10.64 4.82 0.29
N TRP A 59 -9.41 4.86 -0.23
CA TRP A 59 -8.20 4.92 0.59
C TRP A 59 -8.10 6.21 1.41
N LYS A 60 -8.43 7.37 0.84
CA LYS A 60 -8.48 8.67 1.55
C LYS A 60 -9.36 8.58 2.80
N VAL A 61 -10.51 7.91 2.72
CA VAL A 61 -11.39 7.66 3.88
C VAL A 61 -10.67 6.85 4.96
N VAL A 62 -10.00 5.75 4.60
CA VAL A 62 -9.25 4.96 5.60
C VAL A 62 -8.18 5.81 6.28
N VAL A 63 -7.42 6.58 5.50
CA VAL A 63 -6.35 7.45 6.02
C VAL A 63 -6.88 8.53 6.98
N GLU A 64 -8.09 9.04 6.72
CA GLU A 64 -8.73 10.04 7.56
C GLU A 64 -9.08 9.52 8.96
N TYR A 65 -9.65 8.32 9.05
CA TYR A 65 -10.10 7.75 10.32
C TYR A 65 -9.06 6.87 11.00
N VAL A 66 -8.15 6.26 10.24
CA VAL A 66 -7.10 5.35 10.71
C VAL A 66 -5.74 5.94 10.32
N LEU A 67 -5.34 7.03 11.00
CA LEU A 67 -4.13 7.80 10.64
C LEU A 67 -2.86 6.95 10.51
N GLU A 68 -2.71 5.91 11.33
CA GLU A 68 -1.55 5.02 11.28
C GLU A 68 -1.45 4.18 9.99
N ALA A 69 -2.56 4.04 9.25
CA ALA A 69 -2.64 3.34 7.97
C ALA A 69 -1.62 3.85 6.95
N LYS A 70 -1.23 5.13 7.02
CA LYS A 70 -0.19 5.74 6.17
C LYS A 70 1.17 5.03 6.27
N THR A 71 1.41 4.33 7.37
CA THR A 71 2.67 3.62 7.65
C THR A 71 2.56 2.11 7.49
N TRP A 72 1.35 1.60 7.34
CA TRP A 72 1.09 0.19 7.12
C TRP A 72 1.47 -0.15 5.69
N ASP A 73 2.00 -1.35 5.52
CA ASP A 73 2.30 -1.86 4.19
C ASP A 73 1.17 -2.75 3.69
N LEU A 74 1.25 -3.17 2.43
CA LEU A 74 0.26 -4.01 1.77
C LEU A 74 0.71 -5.48 1.78
N GLY A 75 1.40 -5.89 2.85
CA GLY A 75 1.99 -7.22 3.01
C GLY A 75 2.95 -7.56 1.87
N GLU A 76 2.74 -8.70 1.21
CA GLU A 76 3.64 -9.17 0.14
C GLU A 76 3.69 -8.22 -1.07
N LYS A 77 2.71 -7.32 -1.23
CA LYS A 77 2.70 -6.33 -2.32
C LYS A 77 3.72 -5.21 -2.10
N GLY A 78 4.30 -5.10 -0.91
CA GLY A 78 5.24 -4.05 -0.52
C GLY A 78 4.53 -2.89 0.17
N ASP A 79 5.16 -1.72 0.18
CA ASP A 79 4.54 -0.51 0.74
C ASP A 79 3.50 0.11 -0.21
N LEU A 80 2.88 1.20 0.24
CA LEU A 80 1.87 1.93 -0.51
C LEU A 80 2.38 2.41 -1.87
N ILE A 81 3.62 2.88 -1.96
CA ILE A 81 4.22 3.37 -3.21
C ILE A 81 4.43 2.22 -4.18
N GLY A 82 4.99 1.10 -3.71
CA GLY A 82 5.14 -0.11 -4.52
C GLY A 82 3.81 -0.69 -4.97
N GLY A 83 2.79 -0.69 -4.10
CA GLY A 83 1.43 -1.08 -4.44
C GLY A 83 0.84 -0.24 -5.57
N ALA A 84 0.90 1.10 -5.44
CA ALA A 84 0.41 2.00 -6.48
C ALA A 84 1.15 1.79 -7.82
N ALA A 85 2.47 1.67 -7.78
CA ALA A 85 3.29 1.41 -8.94
C ALA A 85 2.97 0.07 -9.64
N LEU A 86 2.81 -1.01 -8.86
CA LEU A 86 2.50 -2.35 -9.39
C LEU A 86 1.16 -2.39 -10.12
N ASN A 87 0.18 -1.62 -9.65
CA ASN A 87 -1.15 -1.55 -10.27
C ASN A 87 -1.24 -0.55 -11.43
N ASN A 88 -0.18 0.21 -11.71
CA ASN A 88 -0.22 1.38 -12.58
C ASN A 88 -1.31 2.39 -12.14
N ASP A 89 -1.44 2.63 -10.83
CA ASP A 89 -2.42 3.55 -10.25
C ASP A 89 -1.80 4.94 -10.06
N LEU A 90 -1.86 5.75 -11.12
CA LEU A 90 -1.31 7.10 -11.11
C LEU A 90 -2.03 8.04 -10.12
N PRO A 91 -3.38 8.09 -10.03
CA PRO A 91 -4.06 8.89 -9.01
C PRO A 91 -3.63 8.54 -7.58
N MET A 92 -3.51 7.25 -7.26
CA MET A 92 -2.99 6.84 -5.96
C MET A 92 -1.54 7.30 -5.76
N MET A 93 -0.68 7.12 -6.77
CA MET A 93 0.72 7.55 -6.69
C MET A 93 0.85 9.06 -6.40
N GLN A 94 0.07 9.89 -7.10
CA GLN A 94 0.01 11.33 -6.87
C GLN A 94 -0.42 11.64 -5.44
N TYR A 95 -1.50 11.01 -4.95
CA TYR A 95 -1.93 11.21 -3.57
C TYR A 95 -0.84 10.87 -2.54
N LEU A 96 -0.17 9.73 -2.70
CA LEU A 96 0.88 9.29 -1.79
C LEU A 96 2.09 10.23 -1.77
N LEU A 97 2.52 10.75 -2.92
CA LEU A 97 3.72 11.57 -3.05
C LEU A 97 3.47 13.07 -2.87
N ASP A 98 2.41 13.59 -3.47
CA ASP A 98 2.11 15.02 -3.51
C ASP A 98 1.32 15.48 -2.28
N GLU A 99 0.32 14.70 -1.84
CA GLU A 99 -0.54 15.09 -0.72
C GLU A 99 -0.05 14.52 0.63
N LEU A 100 0.39 13.26 0.66
CA LEU A 100 0.89 12.63 1.89
C LEU A 100 2.40 12.81 2.11
N HIS A 101 3.13 13.34 1.12
CA HIS A 101 4.57 13.56 1.17
C HIS A 101 5.37 12.31 1.59
N LEU A 102 4.91 11.13 1.17
CA LEU A 102 5.65 9.89 1.43
C LEU A 102 7.00 9.92 0.69
N ASN A 103 8.02 9.36 1.32
CA ASN A 103 9.34 9.29 0.74
C ASN A 103 9.35 8.31 -0.45
N ALA A 104 9.51 8.84 -1.66
CA ALA A 104 9.54 8.05 -2.89
C ALA A 104 10.62 6.95 -2.89
N ASN A 105 11.73 7.14 -2.17
CA ASN A 105 12.79 6.14 -2.03
C ASN A 105 12.45 5.00 -1.08
N GLU A 106 11.40 5.11 -0.24
CA GLU A 106 10.92 3.96 0.55
C GLU A 106 10.25 2.91 -0.32
N GLY A 107 9.72 3.34 -1.48
CA GLY A 107 8.90 2.54 -2.37
C GLY A 107 9.52 1.21 -2.78
N ARG A 108 8.82 0.11 -2.49
CA ARG A 108 9.24 -1.24 -2.85
C ARG A 108 8.10 -2.15 -3.27
N ILE A 109 8.36 -3.02 -4.22
CA ILE A 109 7.50 -4.16 -4.55
C ILE A 109 8.16 -5.41 -3.98
N MET A 110 7.48 -6.10 -3.07
CA MET A 110 8.09 -7.13 -2.22
C MET A 110 9.37 -6.59 -1.54
N PHE A 111 10.54 -7.08 -1.99
CA PHE A 111 11.86 -6.75 -1.49
C PHE A 111 12.73 -6.05 -2.55
N THR A 112 12.12 -5.39 -3.54
CA THR A 112 12.88 -4.71 -4.60
C THR A 112 12.48 -3.23 -4.67
N PRO A 113 13.46 -2.29 -4.70
CA PRO A 113 13.18 -0.88 -4.94
C PRO A 113 12.26 -0.68 -6.15
N VAL A 114 11.26 0.18 -6.01
CA VAL A 114 10.14 0.29 -6.96
C VAL A 114 10.62 0.59 -8.39
N LEU A 115 11.58 1.50 -8.56
CA LEU A 115 12.10 1.84 -9.89
C LEU A 115 12.84 0.68 -10.58
N MET A 116 13.55 -0.17 -9.84
CA MET A 116 14.17 -1.37 -10.43
C MET A 116 13.15 -2.32 -11.04
N MET A 117 11.92 -2.33 -10.49
CA MET A 117 10.86 -3.23 -10.94
C MET A 117 10.06 -2.65 -12.11
N ILE A 118 9.80 -1.35 -12.12
CA ILE A 118 8.89 -0.72 -13.10
C ILE A 118 9.59 0.06 -14.21
N ASP A 119 10.89 0.37 -14.06
CA ASP A 119 11.74 1.00 -15.08
C ASP A 119 12.94 0.09 -15.39
N PRO A 120 12.71 -1.15 -15.88
CA PRO A 120 13.82 -2.05 -16.19
C PRO A 120 14.61 -1.55 -17.42
N ASP A 121 15.78 -2.14 -17.68
CA ASP A 121 16.57 -1.81 -18.87
C ASP A 121 15.75 -1.90 -20.17
N GLU A 122 16.05 -1.08 -21.18
CA GLU A 122 15.38 -1.03 -22.48
C GLU A 122 15.27 -2.41 -23.17
N GLU A 123 16.27 -3.28 -23.02
CA GLU A 123 16.19 -4.63 -23.57
C GLU A 123 15.12 -5.48 -22.86
N ILE A 124 14.99 -5.30 -21.54
CA ILE A 124 13.98 -5.96 -20.71
C ILE A 124 12.61 -5.35 -20.97
N LYS A 125 12.48 -4.01 -21.09
CA LYS A 125 11.23 -3.34 -21.47
C LYS A 125 10.67 -3.90 -22.77
N ARG A 126 11.52 -4.03 -23.79
CA ARG A 126 11.12 -4.57 -25.10
C ARG A 126 10.61 -6.01 -25.02
N LYS A 127 11.16 -6.84 -24.13
CA LYS A 127 10.75 -8.25 -23.96
C LYS A 127 9.56 -8.41 -23.01
N ALA A 128 9.56 -7.70 -21.89
CA ALA A 128 8.55 -7.79 -20.84
C ALA A 128 7.23 -7.10 -21.21
N TRP A 129 7.30 -6.06 -22.05
CA TRP A 129 6.12 -5.28 -22.48
C TRP A 129 5.72 -5.57 -23.93
N ALA A 130 6.30 -6.60 -24.55
CA ALA A 130 5.85 -7.10 -25.83
C ALA A 130 4.39 -7.60 -25.67
N GLY A 131 3.44 -6.78 -26.11
CA GLY A 131 2.00 -7.07 -26.00
C GLY A 131 1.29 -6.41 -24.82
N GLU A 132 1.93 -5.50 -24.06
CA GLU A 132 1.19 -4.62 -23.15
C GLU A 132 0.33 -3.61 -23.95
N ASP A 133 -0.85 -3.31 -23.42
CA ASP A 133 -1.70 -2.23 -23.90
C ASP A 133 -0.96 -0.88 -23.80
N GLU A 134 -0.96 -0.11 -24.88
CA GLU A 134 -0.36 1.24 -24.99
C GLU A 134 -0.81 2.17 -23.84
N LYS A 135 -2.04 1.99 -23.36
CA LYS A 135 -2.55 2.75 -22.21
C LYS A 135 -1.77 2.43 -20.94
N ARG A 136 -1.46 1.16 -20.67
CA ARG A 136 -0.72 0.74 -19.48
C ARG A 136 0.73 1.21 -19.52
N SER A 137 1.37 1.16 -20.68
CA SER A 137 2.75 1.64 -20.83
C SER A 137 2.85 3.15 -20.61
N THR A 138 1.87 3.92 -21.11
CA THR A 138 1.78 5.37 -20.89
C THR A 138 1.67 5.71 -19.40
N VAL A 139 0.72 5.09 -18.69
CA VAL A 139 0.53 5.35 -17.24
C VAL A 139 1.78 4.96 -16.44
N ARG A 140 2.42 3.84 -16.76
CA ARG A 140 3.67 3.43 -16.11
C ARG A 140 4.79 4.44 -16.34
N ALA A 141 4.94 4.97 -17.56
CA ALA A 141 5.93 6.00 -17.86
C ALA A 141 5.69 7.29 -17.05
N GLU A 142 4.43 7.69 -16.85
CA GLU A 142 4.07 8.82 -16.00
C GLU A 142 4.41 8.57 -14.53
N ILE A 143 4.14 7.36 -14.01
CA ILE A 143 4.53 6.97 -12.64
C ILE A 143 6.05 7.01 -12.47
N VAL A 144 6.82 6.51 -13.45
CA VAL A 144 8.30 6.56 -13.42
C VAL A 144 8.79 8.01 -13.37
N LYS A 145 8.20 8.88 -14.20
CA LYS A 145 8.53 10.30 -14.22
C LYS A 145 8.24 10.96 -12.86
N LEU A 146 7.08 10.66 -12.28
CA LEU A 146 6.66 11.19 -10.98
C LEU A 146 7.59 10.70 -9.86
N LEU A 147 7.91 9.41 -9.79
CA LEU A 147 8.85 8.88 -8.80
C LEU A 147 10.22 9.58 -8.90
N LYS A 148 10.74 9.77 -10.12
CA LYS A 148 12.00 10.49 -10.35
C LYS A 148 11.93 11.95 -9.93
N SER A 149 10.81 12.65 -10.14
CA SER A 149 10.65 14.04 -9.69
C SER A 149 10.60 14.18 -8.17
N HIS A 150 10.20 13.13 -7.45
CA HIS A 150 10.28 13.04 -5.99
C HIS A 150 11.61 12.45 -5.48
N GLY A 151 12.64 12.39 -6.33
CA GLY A 151 13.98 11.96 -5.95
C GLY A 151 14.14 10.45 -5.76
N CYS A 152 13.19 9.63 -6.24
CA CYS A 152 13.32 8.18 -6.23
C CYS A 152 14.52 7.74 -7.10
N THR A 153 15.30 6.78 -6.60
CA THR A 153 16.48 6.23 -7.28
C THR A 153 16.35 4.73 -7.50
N MET A 154 17.18 4.17 -8.38
CA MET A 154 17.26 2.71 -8.58
C MET A 154 17.75 1.98 -7.31
N GLY A 155 18.42 2.67 -6.39
CA GLY A 155 18.88 2.08 -5.13
C GLY A 155 17.82 2.08 -4.01
N GLY A 156 16.72 2.84 -4.17
CA GLY A 156 15.80 3.14 -3.08
C GLY A 156 16.49 3.91 -1.93
N GLN A 157 15.93 3.83 -0.72
CA GLN A 157 16.47 4.51 0.45
C GLN A 157 17.63 3.73 1.07
N GLY A 158 18.85 3.97 0.55
CA GLY A 158 20.12 3.61 1.18
C GLY A 158 20.47 2.10 1.17
N GLU A 159 21.74 1.81 1.46
CA GLU A 159 22.18 0.45 1.80
C GLU A 159 21.51 0.03 3.13
N TYR A 160 21.14 -1.24 3.32
CA TYR A 160 20.70 -1.86 4.59
C TYR A 160 19.20 -1.82 4.96
N ALA A 161 18.69 -3.03 5.26
CA ALA A 161 17.44 -3.34 5.94
C ALA A 161 16.16 -2.81 5.27
N GLN A 162 15.63 -3.60 4.35
CA GLN A 162 14.31 -3.35 3.81
C GLN A 162 13.26 -3.74 4.87
N LYS A 163 12.42 -2.77 5.28
CA LYS A 163 11.21 -3.03 6.08
C LYS A 163 10.46 -4.18 5.39
N SER A 164 10.40 -5.35 6.00
CA SER A 164 9.92 -6.52 5.27
C SER A 164 8.40 -6.61 5.24
N HIS A 165 7.71 -6.10 6.26
CA HIS A 165 6.29 -5.75 6.28
C HIS A 165 5.86 -5.38 7.70
N MET A 166 4.73 -4.68 7.86
CA MET A 166 4.04 -4.59 9.13
C MET A 166 3.11 -5.82 9.22
N LEU A 167 3.40 -6.71 10.17
CA LEU A 167 2.54 -7.86 10.42
C LEU A 167 1.13 -7.38 10.79
N GLY A 168 0.10 -8.18 10.52
CA GLY A 168 -1.27 -7.91 10.96
C GLY A 168 -1.44 -7.75 12.48
N SER A 169 -0.37 -7.98 13.26
CA SER A 169 -0.26 -7.65 14.68
C SER A 169 0.23 -6.22 14.97
N GLY A 170 0.47 -5.39 13.96
CA GLY A 170 1.08 -4.06 14.08
C GLY A 170 2.60 -4.06 14.34
N LYS A 171 3.28 -5.21 14.22
CA LYS A 171 4.73 -5.33 14.48
C LYS A 171 5.52 -5.25 13.18
N LEU A 172 6.63 -4.52 13.18
CA LEU A 172 7.55 -4.44 12.04
C LEU A 172 8.40 -5.70 11.93
N CYS A 173 8.43 -6.30 10.74
CA CYS A 173 9.39 -7.33 10.37
C CYS A 173 10.53 -6.66 9.57
N TRP A 174 11.78 -7.11 9.78
CA TRP A 174 12.98 -6.56 9.13
C TRP A 174 13.80 -7.69 8.50
N HIS A 175 14.17 -7.55 7.23
CA HIS A 175 15.04 -8.52 6.54
C HIS A 175 16.35 -7.85 6.10
N ARG A 176 17.46 -8.54 6.33
CA ARG A 176 18.80 -8.08 5.90
C ARG A 176 19.16 -8.72 4.56
N VAL A 177 19.53 -7.90 3.57
CA VAL A 177 19.99 -8.37 2.26
C VAL A 177 21.26 -9.22 2.42
N GLY A 178 21.40 -10.28 1.60
CA GLY A 178 22.54 -11.20 1.61
C GLY A 178 22.39 -12.43 2.52
N LYS A 179 21.30 -12.53 3.30
CA LYS A 179 20.93 -13.75 4.03
C LYS A 179 19.68 -14.36 3.44
N THR A 180 19.84 -15.43 2.66
CA THR A 180 18.69 -16.21 2.16
C THR A 180 18.06 -17.02 3.30
N LYS A 181 16.77 -16.77 3.53
CA LYS A 181 15.73 -17.70 4.03
C LYS A 181 15.72 -18.20 5.48
N SER A 182 16.66 -17.90 6.38
CA SER A 182 16.60 -18.53 7.73
C SER A 182 16.73 -17.63 8.96
N SER A 183 16.75 -16.30 8.86
CA SER A 183 16.69 -15.45 10.05
C SER A 183 15.32 -14.82 10.19
N CYS A 184 14.44 -15.53 10.90
CA CYS A 184 13.25 -14.98 11.56
C CYS A 184 13.57 -13.68 12.34
N PRO A 185 12.57 -12.83 12.61
CA PRO A 185 12.75 -11.40 12.81
C PRO A 185 13.45 -11.06 14.12
N VAL A 186 14.26 -10.00 14.08
CA VAL A 186 14.51 -9.20 15.28
C VAL A 186 13.25 -8.36 15.48
N VAL A 187 12.41 -8.76 16.43
CA VAL A 187 11.36 -7.88 16.96
C VAL A 187 12.09 -6.86 17.82
N LEU A 188 12.22 -5.63 17.33
CA LEU A 188 12.72 -4.53 18.15
C LEU A 188 11.59 -4.12 19.09
N GLU A 189 11.84 -4.19 20.40
CA GLU A 189 10.96 -3.68 21.46
C GLU A 189 10.96 -2.14 21.52
#